data_AF-A0A8S9XCW8-F1
#
_entry.id   AF-A0A8S9XCW8-F1
#
_cell.length_a   1.000
_cell.length_b   1.000
_cell.length_c   1.000
_cell.angle_alpha   90.00
_cell.angle_beta   90.00
_cell.angle_gamma   90.00
#
_symmetry.space_group_name_H-M   'P 1'
#
loop_
_entity.id
_entity.type
_entity.pdbx_description
1 polymer ?
#
loop_
_entity_poly.entity_id
_entity_poly.type
_entity_poly.pdbx_seq_one_letter_code
_entity_poly.pdbx_strand_id
1 'polypeptide(L)'
;MKEKKSLKAGEITQHESQNRSAATMRLQTETFTSEKKAMAAQKESQIMTATTGLINQEKHTSSSHQNITYSRHNTGVTSVIASQSQHYNSQSNGQIATVKMIEDERSRISFEDLENLSATSTQHEVEMAKTKYTEQLAKAVITIRNAKGEQSKRIPTILNSMNLMVRKAWEVPTHGHELGSALCNALRTNGGLDFLLTSTNVVEQQFASAKLLEQCLTSENRDYVVSNGLEMVVTSACICTKNSNSVEHSRVGTGILEHLFKHSEQTCGEVIKLGGLDSVLFECRKNDVETLRHCASALANLSLYGGADNHVQMIMKKVPMWLFPLAFHHDDNIKYYACLAIAALVANKEIEAAVIKSGTLDLVEPFITSHDPSIFANSNQAHAHGQSKHWLERLVPVLSSKREEARNLAAFHFRMEAGIKKQQGKEGIFREIGAIEPLKKVASCPNAIASKFAAEALRLIGEEIPHKLSQQVPLWSTEDVSEWVKQINFAEYADNFKESRVDGDLLLQLTDENLERDIGINNGIKIKRYGTNTLEMINR
;
A
#
# COMPACT_ATOMS: atom_id res chain seq x y z
N MET A 1 18.68 -70.17 12.27
CA MET A 1 17.41 -69.43 12.44
C MET A 1 17.30 -68.58 13.72
N LYS A 2 18.25 -68.61 14.67
CA LYS A 2 18.17 -67.79 15.91
C LYS A 2 18.75 -66.36 15.78
N GLU A 3 19.71 -66.10 14.89
CA GLU A 3 20.30 -64.75 14.73
C GLU A 3 19.39 -63.75 13.99
N LYS A 4 18.57 -64.20 13.01
CA LYS A 4 17.67 -63.31 12.26
C LYS A 4 16.48 -62.77 13.08
N LYS A 5 16.14 -63.37 14.23
CA LYS A 5 15.08 -62.87 15.12
C LYS A 5 15.60 -61.82 16.11
N SER A 6 16.89 -61.85 16.46
CA SER A 6 17.50 -60.87 17.37
C SER A 6 17.76 -59.53 16.69
N LEU A 7 18.14 -59.54 15.40
CA LEU A 7 18.37 -58.32 14.62
C LEU A 7 17.08 -57.52 14.35
N LYS A 8 15.97 -58.21 14.01
CA LYS A 8 14.66 -57.57 13.83
C LYS A 8 14.07 -57.00 15.13
N ALA A 9 14.33 -57.63 16.27
CA ALA A 9 13.89 -57.11 17.57
C ALA A 9 14.68 -55.84 17.96
N GLY A 10 15.98 -55.78 17.65
CA GLY A 10 16.80 -54.59 17.86
C GLY A 10 16.35 -53.39 17.02
N GLU A 11 16.05 -53.59 15.74
CA GLU A 11 15.58 -52.53 14.83
C GLU A 11 14.21 -51.96 15.23
N ILE A 12 13.26 -52.80 15.68
CA ILE A 12 11.94 -52.35 16.14
C ILE A 12 12.07 -51.51 17.42
N THR A 13 12.95 -51.91 18.34
CA THR A 13 13.16 -51.18 19.60
C THR A 13 13.86 -49.84 19.36
N GLN A 14 14.75 -49.77 18.36
CA GLN A 14 15.46 -48.54 17.98
C GLN A 14 14.55 -47.55 17.22
N HIS A 15 13.65 -48.06 16.36
CA HIS A 15 12.66 -47.24 15.66
C HIS A 15 11.58 -46.69 16.61
N GLU A 16 11.16 -47.46 17.63
CA GLU A 16 10.26 -46.95 18.68
C GLU A 16 10.94 -45.91 19.57
N SER A 17 12.23 -46.08 19.88
CA SER A 17 13.01 -45.09 20.62
C SER A 17 13.16 -43.78 19.83
N GLN A 18 13.45 -43.84 18.53
CA GLN A 18 13.57 -42.65 17.67
C GLN A 18 12.23 -41.92 17.50
N ASN A 19 11.12 -42.65 17.35
CA ASN A 19 9.79 -42.06 17.30
C ASN A 19 9.39 -41.39 18.63
N ARG A 20 9.76 -41.96 19.79
CA ARG A 20 9.54 -41.32 21.09
C ARG A 20 10.39 -40.06 21.26
N SER A 21 11.63 -40.07 20.80
CA SER A 21 12.50 -38.87 20.79
C SER A 21 11.96 -37.77 19.88
N ALA A 22 11.44 -38.12 18.70
CA ALA A 22 10.81 -37.19 17.77
C ALA A 22 9.48 -36.63 18.31
N ALA A 23 8.66 -37.46 18.96
CA ALA A 23 7.44 -37.00 19.63
C ALA A 23 7.74 -36.09 20.83
N THR A 24 8.80 -36.39 21.57
CA THR A 24 9.25 -35.57 22.71
C THR A 24 9.85 -34.25 22.24
N MET A 25 10.60 -34.24 21.13
CA MET A 25 11.07 -33.01 20.48
C MET A 25 9.92 -32.18 19.90
N ARG A 26 8.89 -32.80 19.31
CA ARG A 26 7.69 -32.09 18.84
C ARG A 26 6.92 -31.48 20.00
N LEU A 27 6.69 -32.22 21.08
CA LEU A 27 6.08 -31.71 22.31
C LEU A 27 6.91 -30.56 22.92
N GLN A 28 8.24 -30.67 22.96
CA GLN A 28 9.10 -29.58 23.44
C GLN A 28 9.05 -28.35 22.52
N THR A 29 8.93 -28.53 21.19
CA THR A 29 8.82 -27.44 20.22
C THR A 29 7.44 -26.77 20.28
N GLU A 30 6.38 -27.55 20.47
CA GLU A 30 5.01 -27.07 20.69
C GLU A 30 4.87 -26.36 22.04
N THR A 31 5.54 -26.86 23.08
CA THR A 31 5.60 -26.20 24.40
C THR A 31 6.40 -24.90 24.31
N PHE A 32 7.54 -24.90 23.60
CA PHE A 32 8.36 -23.70 23.36
C PHE A 32 7.63 -22.64 22.51
N THR A 33 6.86 -23.05 21.49
CA THR A 33 6.04 -22.12 20.69
C THR A 33 4.83 -21.60 21.45
N SER A 34 4.23 -22.42 22.32
CA SER A 34 3.16 -21.99 23.23
C SER A 34 3.66 -21.02 24.29
N GLU A 35 4.84 -21.27 24.87
CA GLU A 35 5.53 -20.35 25.79
C GLU A 35 5.94 -19.05 25.10
N LYS A 36 6.38 -19.10 23.83
CA LYS A 36 6.70 -17.90 23.04
C LYS A 36 5.46 -17.08 22.69
N LYS A 37 4.32 -17.73 22.40
CA LYS A 37 3.01 -17.08 22.25
C LYS A 37 2.50 -16.48 23.56
N ALA A 38 2.68 -17.19 24.67
CA ALA A 38 2.33 -16.67 26.00
C ALA A 38 3.22 -15.48 26.40
N MET A 39 4.53 -15.52 26.13
CA MET A 39 5.45 -14.39 26.34
C MET A 39 5.15 -13.21 25.41
N ALA A 40 4.67 -13.45 24.18
CA ALA A 40 4.19 -12.40 23.29
C ALA A 40 2.92 -11.73 23.85
N ALA A 41 1.96 -12.51 24.35
CA ALA A 41 0.76 -12.00 25.05
C ALA A 41 1.09 -11.29 26.38
N GLN A 42 2.18 -11.69 27.04
CA GLN A 42 2.68 -11.04 28.26
C GLN A 42 3.40 -9.72 27.95
N LYS A 43 4.15 -9.67 26.84
CA LYS A 43 4.72 -8.42 26.29
C LYS A 43 3.62 -7.48 25.79
N GLU A 44 2.56 -8.01 25.19
CA GLU A 44 1.34 -7.28 24.81
C GLU A 44 0.71 -6.61 26.03
N SER A 45 0.56 -7.34 27.15
CA SER A 45 0.05 -6.77 28.41
C SER A 45 0.97 -5.70 29.01
N GLN A 46 2.30 -5.88 28.95
CA GLN A 46 3.26 -4.89 29.48
C GLN A 46 3.32 -3.62 28.63
N ILE A 47 3.23 -3.73 27.30
CA ILE A 47 3.21 -2.57 26.40
C ILE A 47 1.87 -1.83 26.53
N MET A 48 0.76 -2.55 26.68
CA MET A 48 -0.57 -1.97 26.91
C MET A 48 -0.66 -1.28 28.27
N THR A 49 0.04 -1.79 29.30
CA THR A 49 0.13 -1.12 30.61
C THR A 49 1.03 0.13 30.54
N ALA A 50 2.10 0.11 29.75
CA ALA A 50 2.99 1.26 29.56
C ALA A 50 2.33 2.40 28.77
N THR A 51 1.45 2.10 27.81
CA THR A 51 0.62 3.11 27.12
C THR A 51 -0.54 3.62 27.98
N THR A 52 -1.11 2.77 28.84
CA THR A 52 -2.17 3.19 29.78
C THR A 52 -1.64 4.06 30.93
N GLY A 53 -0.39 3.88 31.36
CA GLY A 53 0.25 4.70 32.40
C GLY A 53 0.43 6.18 32.02
N LEU A 54 0.47 6.51 30.72
CA LEU A 54 0.47 7.88 30.20
C LEU A 54 -0.94 8.49 30.06
N ILE A 55 -2.00 7.67 30.12
CA ILE A 55 -3.39 8.08 29.89
C ILE A 55 -4.10 8.51 31.20
N ASN A 56 -3.53 8.22 32.36
CA ASN A 56 -4.21 8.45 33.65
C ASN A 56 -4.05 9.85 34.27
N GLN A 57 -3.43 10.82 33.58
CA GLN A 57 -3.28 12.18 34.12
C GLN A 57 -4.38 13.17 33.74
N GLU A 58 -5.39 12.79 32.94
CA GLU A 58 -6.44 13.73 32.48
C GLU A 58 -7.89 13.31 32.78
N LYS A 59 -8.15 12.56 33.85
CA LYS A 59 -9.53 12.29 34.29
C LYS A 59 -9.76 12.60 35.77
N HIS A 60 -9.78 13.89 36.08
CA HIS A 60 -10.60 14.40 37.18
C HIS A 60 -11.38 15.62 36.69
N THR A 61 -12.63 15.40 36.26
CA THR A 61 -13.77 16.28 36.58
C THR A 61 -15.08 15.64 36.10
N SER A 62 -15.94 15.35 37.08
CA SER A 62 -17.40 15.48 37.04
C SER A 62 -18.24 14.50 36.19
N SER A 63 -18.73 13.49 36.89
CA SER A 63 -19.89 12.64 36.57
C SER A 63 -21.23 13.38 36.68
N SER A 64 -22.11 13.19 35.69
CA SER A 64 -23.57 13.28 35.87
C SER A 64 -24.26 12.36 34.88
N HIS A 65 -24.79 11.25 35.39
CA HIS A 65 -25.61 10.27 34.67
C HIS A 65 -27.00 10.82 34.38
N GLN A 66 -27.54 10.61 33.18
CA GLN A 66 -28.97 10.28 33.00
C GLN A 66 -29.17 9.29 31.84
N ASN A 67 -29.84 8.19 32.17
CA ASN A 67 -30.26 7.10 31.29
C ASN A 67 -31.50 7.51 30.49
N ILE A 68 -31.52 7.29 29.17
CA ILE A 68 -32.77 7.24 28.38
C ILE A 68 -32.75 6.01 27.47
N THR A 69 -33.77 5.17 27.68
CA THR A 69 -34.08 3.92 26.99
C THR A 69 -34.73 4.20 25.62
N TYR A 70 -34.26 3.54 24.57
CA TYR A 70 -34.86 3.61 23.22
C TYR A 70 -35.89 2.50 23.01
N SER A 71 -37.13 2.88 22.69
CA SER A 71 -38.16 1.98 22.14
C SER A 71 -38.35 2.23 20.65
N ARG A 72 -38.29 1.14 19.89
CA ARG A 72 -38.40 1.01 18.44
C ARG A 72 -39.86 1.14 18.00
N HIS A 73 -40.17 1.96 16.99
CA HIS A 73 -41.30 1.68 16.11
C HIS A 73 -41.03 2.09 14.67
N ASN A 74 -41.44 1.17 13.79
CA ASN A 74 -41.36 1.16 12.35
C ASN A 74 -42.72 1.62 11.79
N THR A 75 -42.75 2.45 10.75
CA THR A 75 -43.76 2.46 9.66
C THR A 75 -43.40 3.52 8.63
N GLY A 76 -43.32 3.12 7.36
CA GLY A 76 -43.29 4.03 6.23
C GLY A 76 -44.69 4.52 5.82
N VAL A 77 -44.73 5.57 5.00
CA VAL A 77 -45.47 5.72 3.73
C VAL A 77 -45.42 7.20 3.33
N THR A 78 -45.19 7.40 2.04
CA THR A 78 -45.21 8.62 1.22
C THR A 78 -46.50 9.47 1.33
N SER A 79 -46.37 10.80 1.35
CA SER A 79 -47.20 11.70 0.53
C SER A 79 -46.64 13.12 0.44
N VAL A 80 -46.65 13.63 -0.79
CA VAL A 80 -46.57 15.03 -1.22
C VAL A 80 -47.79 15.79 -0.70
N ILE A 81 -47.61 17.02 -0.22
CA ILE A 81 -48.52 18.18 -0.39
C ILE A 81 -47.77 19.47 -0.04
N ALA A 82 -47.97 20.46 -0.90
CA ALA A 82 -47.40 21.79 -0.87
C ALA A 82 -48.04 22.72 0.19
N SER A 83 -47.21 23.66 0.65
CA SER A 83 -47.53 25.05 1.05
C SER A 83 -48.72 25.33 1.97
N GLN A 84 -48.42 25.74 3.20
CA GLN A 84 -49.09 26.91 3.81
C GLN A 84 -48.22 27.53 4.91
N SER A 85 -47.74 28.72 4.61
CA SER A 85 -47.03 29.65 5.49
C SER A 85 -47.99 30.33 6.46
N GLN A 86 -47.72 30.23 7.77
CA GLN A 86 -48.23 31.18 8.76
C GLN A 86 -47.08 32.02 9.32
N HIS A 87 -47.13 33.30 8.98
CA HIS A 87 -46.31 34.36 9.54
C HIS A 87 -46.68 34.61 11.00
N TYR A 88 -45.71 34.50 11.91
CA TYR A 88 -45.68 35.29 13.13
C TYR A 88 -44.66 36.41 12.96
N ASN A 89 -45.17 37.64 12.93
CA ASN A 89 -44.39 38.87 12.93
C ASN A 89 -43.80 39.08 14.33
N SER A 90 -42.47 39.01 14.45
CA SER A 90 -41.75 39.70 15.53
C SER A 90 -40.60 40.49 14.91
N GLN A 91 -40.64 41.78 15.20
CA GLN A 91 -39.87 42.84 14.61
C GLN A 91 -38.48 42.83 15.27
N SER A 92 -37.47 42.30 14.59
CA SER A 92 -36.06 42.51 14.92
C SER A 92 -35.29 42.89 13.65
N ASN A 93 -35.25 44.19 13.38
CA ASN A 93 -34.46 44.77 12.30
C ASN A 93 -32.97 44.62 12.66
N GLY A 94 -32.30 43.63 12.04
CA GLY A 94 -30.84 43.47 12.15
C GLY A 94 -30.26 42.14 11.67
N GLN A 95 -31.05 41.05 11.59
CA GLN A 95 -30.53 39.71 11.28
C GLN A 95 -31.05 39.08 9.97
N ILE A 96 -32.01 39.70 9.29
CA ILE A 96 -32.61 39.15 8.06
C ILE A 96 -31.69 39.30 6.83
N ALA A 97 -30.78 40.28 6.84
CA ALA A 97 -29.81 40.47 5.76
C ALA A 97 -28.69 39.40 5.77
N THR A 98 -28.28 38.94 6.95
CA THR A 98 -27.25 37.90 7.12
C THR A 98 -27.78 36.51 6.79
N VAL A 99 -29.04 36.20 7.14
CA VAL A 99 -29.66 34.91 6.79
C VAL A 99 -29.98 34.81 5.29
N LYS A 100 -30.43 35.90 4.64
CA LYS A 100 -30.57 35.93 3.17
C LYS A 100 -29.24 35.82 2.44
N MET A 101 -28.15 36.40 2.95
CA MET A 101 -26.82 36.24 2.37
C MET A 101 -26.28 34.81 2.51
N ILE A 102 -26.61 34.11 3.60
CA ILE A 102 -26.22 32.71 3.82
C ILE A 102 -27.07 31.73 2.97
N GLU A 103 -28.36 32.04 2.75
CA GLU A 103 -29.21 31.26 1.83
C GLU A 103 -28.89 31.51 0.35
N ASP A 104 -28.47 32.71 -0.05
CA ASP A 104 -28.03 33.03 -1.42
C ASP A 104 -26.65 32.43 -1.77
N GLU A 105 -25.81 32.10 -0.79
CA GLU A 105 -24.52 31.40 -1.03
C GLU A 105 -24.69 29.88 -1.10
N ARG A 106 -25.66 29.31 -0.37
CA ARG A 106 -26.04 27.89 -0.49
C ARG A 106 -26.69 27.55 -1.83
N SER A 107 -27.25 28.53 -2.54
CA SER A 107 -27.96 28.34 -3.81
C SER A 107 -27.05 28.33 -5.06
N ARG A 108 -25.71 28.41 -4.92
CA ARG A 108 -24.78 28.53 -6.07
C ARG A 108 -23.58 27.56 -6.12
N ILE A 109 -23.52 26.55 -5.27
CA ILE A 109 -22.47 25.51 -5.32
C ILE A 109 -23.13 24.14 -5.47
N SER A 110 -23.98 23.99 -6.49
CA SER A 110 -24.41 22.67 -6.94
C SER A 110 -23.45 22.18 -8.02
N PHE A 111 -22.77 21.06 -7.74
CA PHE A 111 -21.96 20.32 -8.70
C PHE A 111 -22.77 19.18 -9.34
N GLU A 112 -24.08 19.37 -9.48
CA GLU A 112 -25.03 18.39 -10.04
C GLU A 112 -24.53 17.75 -11.33
N ASP A 113 -23.89 18.50 -12.23
CA ASP A 113 -23.37 17.92 -13.47
C ASP A 113 -22.30 16.84 -13.21
N LEU A 114 -21.41 17.03 -12.23
CA LEU A 114 -20.42 16.01 -11.86
C LEU A 114 -21.09 14.82 -11.18
N GLU A 115 -22.11 15.07 -10.36
CA GLU A 115 -22.86 14.01 -9.65
C GLU A 115 -23.75 13.19 -10.58
N ASN A 116 -24.19 13.78 -11.70
CA ASN A 116 -24.99 13.12 -12.72
C ASN A 116 -24.16 12.29 -13.72
N LEU A 117 -22.82 12.49 -13.76
CA LEU A 117 -21.95 11.67 -14.59
C LEU A 117 -21.83 10.26 -14.02
N SER A 118 -21.93 9.27 -14.90
CA SER A 118 -21.89 7.85 -14.55
C SER A 118 -21.04 7.06 -15.54
N ALA A 119 -20.86 5.75 -15.28
CA ALA A 119 -20.09 4.87 -16.15
C ALA A 119 -20.64 4.73 -17.60
N THR A 120 -21.87 5.17 -17.83
CA THR A 120 -22.52 5.16 -19.15
C THR A 120 -22.56 6.53 -19.81
N SER A 121 -22.01 7.56 -19.15
CA SER A 121 -21.96 8.91 -19.72
C SER A 121 -21.13 8.93 -21.00
N THR A 122 -21.55 9.76 -21.95
CA THR A 122 -20.86 9.89 -23.23
C THR A 122 -19.58 10.70 -23.06
N GLN A 123 -18.56 10.43 -23.89
CA GLN A 123 -17.33 11.24 -23.89
C GLN A 123 -17.61 12.73 -24.07
N HIS A 124 -18.67 13.08 -24.82
CA HIS A 124 -19.08 14.47 -25.02
C HIS A 124 -19.54 15.14 -23.72
N GLU A 125 -20.36 14.46 -22.90
CA GLU A 125 -20.79 14.98 -21.60
C GLU A 125 -19.60 15.18 -20.65
N VAL A 126 -18.66 14.24 -20.65
CA VAL A 126 -17.43 14.32 -19.85
C VAL A 126 -16.58 15.52 -20.29
N GLU A 127 -16.37 15.73 -21.60
CA GLU A 127 -15.60 16.88 -22.11
C GLU A 127 -16.30 18.22 -21.85
N MET A 128 -17.64 18.27 -21.90
CA MET A 128 -18.40 19.47 -21.53
C MET A 128 -18.21 19.82 -20.06
N ALA A 129 -18.34 18.83 -19.16
CA ALA A 129 -18.12 19.03 -17.73
C ALA A 129 -16.68 19.47 -17.45
N LYS A 130 -15.70 18.79 -18.05
CA LYS A 130 -14.27 19.13 -17.98
C LYS A 130 -13.99 20.57 -18.37
N THR A 131 -14.51 21.00 -19.52
CA THR A 131 -14.33 22.39 -20.00
C THR A 131 -14.99 23.39 -19.05
N LYS A 132 -16.24 23.15 -18.66
CA LYS A 132 -16.97 24.00 -17.73
C LYS A 132 -16.23 24.20 -16.40
N TYR A 133 -15.79 23.13 -15.76
CA TYR A 133 -15.17 23.21 -14.44
C TYR A 133 -13.72 23.70 -14.48
N THR A 134 -12.96 23.41 -15.54
CA THR A 134 -11.62 24.00 -15.71
C THR A 134 -11.69 25.52 -15.91
N GLU A 135 -12.66 26.03 -16.66
CA GLU A 135 -12.90 27.47 -16.78
C GLU A 135 -13.36 28.12 -15.47
N GLN A 136 -14.26 27.47 -14.73
CA GLN A 136 -14.70 27.97 -13.42
C GLN A 136 -13.53 28.03 -12.42
N LEU A 137 -12.70 26.99 -12.39
CA LEU A 137 -11.49 26.95 -11.57
C LEU A 137 -10.52 28.07 -11.95
N ALA A 138 -10.29 28.29 -13.24
CA ALA A 138 -9.44 29.38 -13.73
C ALA A 138 -9.96 30.76 -13.29
N LYS A 139 -11.28 31.00 -13.40
CA LYS A 139 -11.92 32.24 -12.91
C LYS A 139 -11.77 32.40 -11.38
N ALA A 140 -11.91 31.32 -10.63
CA ALA A 140 -11.69 31.34 -9.18
C ALA A 140 -10.24 31.68 -8.82
N VAL A 141 -9.26 31.11 -9.54
CA VAL A 141 -7.83 31.43 -9.39
C VAL A 141 -7.55 32.90 -9.66
N ILE A 142 -8.11 33.47 -10.74
CA ILE A 142 -7.97 34.90 -11.05
C ILE A 142 -8.55 35.75 -9.91
N THR A 143 -9.70 35.34 -9.36
CA THR A 143 -10.37 36.05 -8.27
C THR A 143 -9.51 36.08 -7.01
N ILE A 144 -8.97 34.94 -6.56
CA ILE A 144 -8.14 34.89 -5.35
C ILE A 144 -6.81 35.64 -5.51
N ARG A 145 -6.22 35.63 -6.71
CA ARG A 145 -4.96 36.35 -7.00
C ARG A 145 -5.13 37.86 -7.00
N ASN A 146 -6.31 38.34 -7.42
CA ASN A 146 -6.62 39.77 -7.49
C ASN A 146 -7.30 40.32 -6.21
N ALA A 147 -7.73 39.44 -5.30
CA ALA A 147 -8.41 39.83 -4.08
C ALA A 147 -7.50 40.69 -3.17
N LYS A 148 -7.94 41.92 -2.88
CA LYS A 148 -7.25 42.87 -1.97
C LYS A 148 -8.25 43.43 -0.95
N GLY A 149 -7.74 43.89 0.19
CA GLY A 149 -8.56 44.52 1.24
C GLY A 149 -9.63 43.56 1.78
N GLU A 150 -10.88 44.01 1.88
CA GLU A 150 -11.99 43.19 2.41
C GLU A 150 -12.28 41.92 1.60
N GLN A 151 -11.96 41.91 0.30
CA GLN A 151 -12.14 40.71 -0.54
C GLN A 151 -11.22 39.56 -0.13
N SER A 152 -10.11 39.84 0.57
CA SER A 152 -9.22 38.79 1.10
C SER A 152 -9.91 37.87 2.10
N LYS A 153 -10.92 38.37 2.82
CA LYS A 153 -11.73 37.57 3.76
C LYS A 153 -12.55 36.47 3.06
N ARG A 154 -12.80 36.59 1.75
CA ARG A 154 -13.53 35.58 0.96
C ARG A 154 -12.62 34.49 0.39
N ILE A 155 -11.30 34.66 0.45
CA ILE A 155 -10.34 33.71 -0.11
C ILE A 155 -10.53 32.30 0.47
N PRO A 156 -10.66 32.10 1.80
CA PRO A 156 -10.86 30.75 2.35
C PRO A 156 -12.13 30.08 1.82
N THR A 157 -13.24 30.82 1.70
CA THR A 157 -14.49 30.31 1.13
C THR A 157 -14.34 29.88 -0.33
N ILE A 158 -13.64 30.67 -1.14
CA ILE A 158 -13.38 30.34 -2.56
C ILE A 158 -12.50 29.10 -2.65
N LEU A 159 -11.42 29.01 -1.86
CA LEU A 159 -10.53 27.84 -1.81
C LEU A 159 -11.28 26.57 -1.41
N ASN A 160 -12.17 26.65 -0.41
CA ASN A 160 -13.01 25.52 -0.01
C ASN A 160 -14.00 25.09 -1.10
N SER A 161 -14.55 26.05 -1.86
CA SER A 161 -15.40 25.75 -3.03
C SER A 161 -14.61 25.06 -4.15
N MET A 162 -13.39 25.54 -4.44
CA MET A 162 -12.48 24.88 -5.39
C MET A 162 -12.13 23.46 -4.93
N ASN A 163 -11.85 23.27 -3.64
CA ASN A 163 -11.57 21.97 -3.06
C ASN A 163 -12.75 21.00 -3.23
N LEU A 164 -13.98 21.48 -2.97
CA LEU A 164 -15.18 20.67 -3.18
C LEU A 164 -15.37 20.30 -4.65
N MET A 165 -15.14 21.23 -5.58
CA MET A 165 -15.18 20.99 -7.02
C MET A 165 -14.20 19.89 -7.45
N VAL A 166 -12.94 19.97 -6.99
CA VAL A 166 -11.90 18.98 -7.30
C VAL A 166 -12.24 17.61 -6.72
N ARG A 167 -12.69 17.55 -5.46
CA ARG A 167 -13.13 16.30 -4.82
C ARG A 167 -14.27 15.64 -5.57
N LYS A 168 -15.30 16.41 -5.94
CA LYS A 168 -16.43 15.92 -6.72
C LYS A 168 -16.01 15.39 -8.08
N ALA A 169 -15.03 16.03 -8.72
CA ALA A 169 -14.48 15.53 -9.96
C ALA A 169 -13.74 14.19 -9.79
N TRP A 170 -12.98 14.00 -8.71
CA TRP A 170 -12.33 12.71 -8.42
C TRP A 170 -13.33 11.59 -8.08
N GLU A 171 -14.47 11.93 -7.48
CA GLU A 171 -15.53 11.00 -7.10
C GLU A 171 -16.35 10.47 -8.31
N VAL A 172 -16.21 11.06 -9.50
CA VAL A 172 -16.97 10.64 -10.69
C VAL A 172 -16.59 9.20 -11.10
N PRO A 173 -17.55 8.26 -11.14
CA PRO A 173 -17.28 6.88 -11.53
C PRO A 173 -16.67 6.80 -12.93
N THR A 174 -15.62 6.00 -13.11
CA THR A 174 -14.88 5.75 -14.36
C THR A 174 -14.14 6.93 -15.00
N HIS A 175 -14.69 8.15 -14.91
CA HIS A 175 -14.14 9.36 -15.53
C HIS A 175 -13.43 10.30 -14.54
N GLY A 176 -13.45 10.00 -13.24
CA GLY A 176 -12.91 10.89 -12.22
C GLY A 176 -11.41 11.15 -12.35
N HIS A 177 -10.64 10.17 -12.84
CA HIS A 177 -9.22 10.37 -13.14
C HIS A 177 -8.99 11.43 -14.21
N GLU A 178 -9.81 11.46 -15.26
CA GLU A 178 -9.69 12.43 -16.34
C GLU A 178 -10.07 13.83 -15.84
N LEU A 179 -11.23 13.95 -15.19
CA LEU A 179 -11.76 15.23 -14.70
C LEU A 179 -10.89 15.84 -13.60
N GLY A 180 -10.54 15.05 -12.60
CA GLY A 180 -9.68 15.48 -11.49
C GLY A 180 -8.29 15.92 -11.98
N SER A 181 -7.67 15.14 -12.86
CA SER A 181 -6.36 15.50 -13.43
C SER A 181 -6.43 16.77 -14.27
N ALA A 182 -7.50 16.97 -15.05
CA ALA A 182 -7.70 18.18 -15.82
C ALA A 182 -7.84 19.42 -14.93
N LEU A 183 -8.60 19.33 -13.84
CA LEU A 183 -8.73 20.43 -12.87
C LEU A 183 -7.41 20.71 -12.14
N CYS A 184 -6.68 19.68 -11.72
CA CYS A 184 -5.39 19.84 -11.08
C CYS A 184 -4.36 20.50 -12.01
N ASN A 185 -4.38 20.15 -13.29
CA ASN A 185 -3.56 20.80 -14.32
C ASN A 185 -4.00 22.24 -14.56
N ALA A 186 -5.32 22.52 -14.64
CA ALA A 186 -5.83 23.87 -14.77
C ALA A 186 -5.45 24.75 -13.57
N LEU A 187 -5.48 24.22 -12.35
CA LEU A 187 -5.01 24.92 -11.16
C LEU A 187 -3.54 25.35 -11.32
N ARG A 188 -2.67 24.45 -11.77
CA ARG A 188 -1.25 24.72 -11.99
C ARG A 188 -1.02 25.74 -13.10
N THR A 189 -1.61 25.55 -14.28
CA THR A 189 -1.36 26.42 -15.45
C THR A 189 -1.90 27.84 -15.29
N ASN A 190 -2.90 28.05 -14.44
CA ASN A 190 -3.44 29.38 -14.14
C ASN A 190 -2.71 30.08 -12.97
N GLY A 191 -1.64 29.49 -12.43
CA GLY A 191 -0.88 30.00 -11.29
C GLY A 191 -1.63 29.89 -9.95
N GLY A 192 -2.56 28.95 -9.85
CA GLY A 192 -3.23 28.60 -8.60
C GLY A 192 -2.27 27.91 -7.63
N LEU A 193 -1.39 27.03 -8.13
CA LEU A 193 -0.36 26.43 -7.28
C LEU A 193 0.62 27.47 -6.73
N ASP A 194 1.07 28.45 -7.54
CA ASP A 194 1.87 29.56 -7.04
C ASP A 194 1.22 30.23 -5.83
N PHE A 195 -0.09 30.50 -5.92
CA PHE A 195 -0.87 31.09 -4.83
C PHE A 195 -0.90 30.19 -3.59
N LEU A 196 -1.15 28.89 -3.75
CA LEU A 196 -1.16 27.93 -2.63
C LEU A 196 0.21 27.77 -1.95
N LEU A 197 1.29 28.02 -2.68
CA LEU A 197 2.67 27.97 -2.18
C LEU A 197 3.11 29.28 -1.50
N THR A 198 2.28 30.33 -1.53
CA THR A 198 2.59 31.57 -0.81
C THR A 198 2.34 31.43 0.70
N SER A 199 3.28 31.93 1.50
CA SER A 199 3.11 32.01 2.95
C SER A 199 2.02 33.03 3.31
N THR A 200 1.09 32.64 4.19
CA THR A 200 0.06 33.53 4.72
C THR A 200 0.00 33.43 6.24
N ASN A 201 -0.26 34.57 6.90
CA ASN A 201 -0.46 34.62 8.36
C ASN A 201 -1.91 34.30 8.76
N VAL A 202 -2.82 34.13 7.80
CA VAL A 202 -4.23 33.84 8.04
C VAL A 202 -4.41 32.33 8.15
N VAL A 203 -4.59 31.82 9.38
CA VAL A 203 -4.71 30.38 9.67
C VAL A 203 -5.81 29.70 8.85
N GLU A 204 -6.97 30.35 8.69
CA GLU A 204 -8.09 29.80 7.91
C GLU A 204 -7.75 29.66 6.42
N GLN A 205 -7.04 30.65 5.85
CA GLN A 205 -6.57 30.59 4.47
C GLN A 205 -5.49 29.52 4.32
N GLN A 206 -4.53 29.45 5.25
CA GLN A 206 -3.47 28.44 5.23
C GLN A 206 -4.06 27.03 5.20
N PHE A 207 -5.07 26.77 6.04
CA PHE A 207 -5.71 25.48 6.09
C PHE A 207 -6.56 25.19 4.83
N ALA A 208 -7.33 26.16 4.34
CA ALA A 208 -8.08 26.01 3.09
C ALA A 208 -7.15 25.75 1.88
N SER A 209 -5.98 26.41 1.85
CA SER A 209 -4.94 26.17 0.86
C SER A 209 -4.36 24.76 0.97
N ALA A 210 -4.08 24.28 2.18
CA ALA A 210 -3.59 22.93 2.42
C ALA A 210 -4.62 21.86 1.99
N LYS A 211 -5.92 22.06 2.28
CA LYS A 211 -7.01 21.17 1.85
C LYS A 211 -7.06 21.04 0.33
N LEU A 212 -7.07 22.16 -0.39
CA LEU A 212 -7.07 22.14 -1.85
C LEU A 212 -5.78 21.51 -2.41
N LEU A 213 -4.63 21.84 -1.82
CA LEU A 213 -3.35 21.31 -2.27
C LEU A 213 -3.30 19.78 -2.17
N GLU A 214 -3.73 19.22 -1.04
CA GLU A 214 -3.74 17.78 -0.80
C GLU A 214 -4.49 17.01 -1.91
N GLN A 215 -5.63 17.53 -2.37
CA GLN A 215 -6.44 16.96 -3.45
C GLN A 215 -5.85 17.19 -4.86
N CYS A 216 -4.81 18.02 -4.98
CA CYS A 216 -4.21 18.42 -6.25
C CYS A 216 -2.78 17.91 -6.47
N LEU A 217 -2.23 17.08 -5.57
CA LEU A 217 -0.88 16.53 -5.69
C LEU A 217 -0.80 15.36 -6.69
N THR A 218 -1.16 15.60 -7.95
CA THR A 218 -0.89 14.68 -9.09
C THR A 218 0.61 14.58 -9.36
N SER A 219 1.04 13.70 -10.29
CA SER A 219 2.48 13.52 -10.56
C SER A 219 3.15 14.82 -10.99
N GLU A 220 2.58 15.50 -11.97
CA GLU A 220 3.08 16.76 -12.53
C GLU A 220 3.04 17.89 -11.51
N ASN A 221 2.02 17.89 -10.65
CA ASN A 221 1.89 18.90 -9.60
C ASN A 221 2.88 18.65 -8.46
N ARG A 222 3.23 17.39 -8.16
CA ARG A 222 4.33 17.07 -7.22
C ARG A 222 5.66 17.58 -7.75
N ASP A 223 5.98 17.33 -9.02
CA ASP A 223 7.21 17.85 -9.66
C ASP A 223 7.31 19.37 -9.53
N TYR A 224 6.17 20.04 -9.77
CA TYR A 224 6.06 21.49 -9.63
C TYR A 224 6.26 21.97 -8.18
N VAL A 225 5.62 21.33 -7.20
CA VAL A 225 5.77 21.66 -5.77
C VAL A 225 7.21 21.46 -5.31
N VAL A 226 7.85 20.36 -5.72
CA VAL A 226 9.25 20.07 -5.38
C VAL A 226 10.18 21.16 -5.92
N SER A 227 9.89 21.69 -7.10
CA SER A 227 10.72 22.71 -7.75
C SER A 227 10.49 24.14 -7.21
N ASN A 228 9.29 24.45 -6.71
CA ASN A 228 8.88 25.83 -6.42
C ASN A 228 8.56 26.13 -4.95
N GLY A 229 8.36 25.12 -4.10
CA GLY A 229 7.89 25.39 -2.73
C GLY A 229 7.84 24.19 -1.77
N LEU A 230 8.73 23.21 -1.92
CA LEU A 230 8.73 21.98 -1.09
C LEU A 230 8.75 22.29 0.41
N GLU A 231 9.69 23.13 0.86
CA GLU A 231 9.89 23.46 2.27
C GLU A 231 8.62 24.06 2.90
N MET A 232 7.97 24.97 2.17
CA MET A 232 6.72 25.61 2.60
C MET A 232 5.59 24.59 2.76
N VAL A 233 5.44 23.69 1.79
CA VAL A 233 4.39 22.66 1.82
C VAL A 233 4.61 21.67 2.97
N VAL A 234 5.84 21.19 3.14
CA VAL A 234 6.17 20.26 4.24
C VAL A 234 5.94 20.94 5.59
N THR A 235 6.39 22.20 5.74
CA THR A 235 6.17 22.97 6.97
C THR A 235 4.69 23.14 7.26
N SER A 236 3.88 23.50 6.26
CA SER A 236 2.43 23.64 6.39
C SER A 236 1.77 22.32 6.80
N ALA A 237 2.17 21.20 6.19
CA ALA A 237 1.68 19.87 6.55
C ALA A 237 2.04 19.49 8.00
N CYS A 238 3.28 19.75 8.43
CA CYS A 238 3.75 19.54 9.79
C CYS A 238 3.03 20.44 10.83
N ILE A 239 2.60 21.64 10.44
CA ILE A 239 1.77 22.51 11.31
C ILE A 239 0.37 21.91 11.46
N CYS A 240 -0.21 21.39 10.37
CA CYS A 240 -1.52 20.75 10.40
C CYS A 240 -1.55 19.53 11.33
N THR A 241 -0.52 18.67 11.31
CA THR A 241 -0.44 17.50 12.21
C THR A 241 -0.32 17.90 13.68
N LYS A 242 0.43 18.96 13.98
CA LYS A 242 0.61 19.47 15.36
C LYS A 242 -0.67 20.03 15.99
N ASN A 243 -1.67 20.41 15.19
CA ASN A 243 -2.95 20.92 15.70
C ASN A 243 -3.83 19.78 16.23
N SER A 244 -3.50 19.31 17.44
CA SER A 244 -3.99 18.05 18.03
C SER A 244 -5.52 17.98 18.21
N ASN A 245 -6.23 19.12 18.18
CA ASN A 245 -7.67 19.18 18.42
C ASN A 245 -8.52 19.04 17.15
N SER A 246 -7.91 19.02 15.95
CA SER A 246 -8.65 18.89 14.69
C SER A 246 -8.27 17.65 13.91
N VAL A 247 -9.21 16.70 13.84
CA VAL A 247 -9.09 15.50 13.00
C VAL A 247 -8.91 15.88 11.53
N GLU A 248 -9.61 16.91 11.05
CA GLU A 248 -9.44 17.37 9.66
C GLU A 248 -8.01 17.85 9.37
N HIS A 249 -7.39 18.60 10.29
CA HIS A 249 -6.01 19.05 10.09
C HIS A 249 -5.02 17.88 10.05
N SER A 250 -5.26 16.89 10.92
CA SER A 250 -4.46 15.67 10.97
C SER A 250 -4.51 14.94 9.63
N ARG A 251 -5.71 14.71 9.09
CA ARG A 251 -5.93 14.06 7.79
C ARG A 251 -5.27 14.81 6.63
N VAL A 252 -5.43 16.13 6.56
CA VAL A 252 -4.84 16.94 5.48
C VAL A 252 -3.31 16.94 5.58
N GLY A 253 -2.76 17.13 6.78
CA GLY A 253 -1.32 17.14 6.99
C GLY A 253 -0.68 15.80 6.62
N THR A 254 -1.23 14.68 7.09
CA THR A 254 -0.73 13.34 6.73
C THR A 254 -0.94 13.02 5.25
N GLY A 255 -2.05 13.45 4.65
CA GLY A 255 -2.34 13.26 3.23
C GLY A 255 -1.33 13.98 2.33
N ILE A 256 -0.97 15.23 2.64
CA ILE A 256 0.08 15.95 1.90
C ILE A 256 1.41 15.20 1.98
N LEU A 257 1.81 14.77 3.17
CA LEU A 257 3.08 14.05 3.38
C LEU A 257 3.09 12.70 2.65
N GLU A 258 1.96 11.97 2.67
CA GLU A 258 1.79 10.74 1.89
C GLU A 258 2.11 10.94 0.41
N HIS A 259 1.56 11.99 -0.19
CA HIS A 259 1.79 12.31 -1.60
C HIS A 259 3.24 12.71 -1.87
N LEU A 260 3.86 13.50 -0.99
CA LEU A 260 5.26 13.94 -1.17
C LEU A 260 6.26 12.77 -1.07
N PHE A 261 5.99 11.78 -0.23
CA PHE A 261 6.79 10.54 -0.18
C PHE A 261 6.65 9.66 -1.42
N LYS A 262 5.74 9.98 -2.36
CA LYS A 262 5.53 9.28 -3.64
C LYS A 262 6.24 9.95 -4.83
N HIS A 263 7.21 10.83 -4.59
CA HIS A 263 7.92 11.54 -5.66
C HIS A 263 9.23 10.85 -6.04
N SER A 264 10.30 11.05 -5.27
CA SER A 264 11.64 10.52 -5.54
C SER A 264 12.43 10.31 -4.25
N GLU A 265 13.53 9.56 -4.33
CA GLU A 265 14.46 9.33 -3.22
C GLU A 265 15.01 10.65 -2.64
N GLN A 266 15.39 11.58 -3.51
CA GLN A 266 15.87 12.90 -3.10
C GLN A 266 14.78 13.67 -2.32
N THR A 267 13.56 13.72 -2.86
CA THR A 267 12.44 14.41 -2.19
C THR A 267 12.10 13.77 -0.85
N CYS A 268 12.10 12.43 -0.78
CA CYS A 268 11.89 11.71 0.46
C CYS A 268 12.91 12.13 1.54
N GLY A 269 14.18 12.25 1.15
CA GLY A 269 15.25 12.70 2.06
C GLY A 269 15.03 14.12 2.56
N GLU A 270 14.65 15.06 1.69
CA GLU A 270 14.34 16.44 2.10
C GLU A 270 13.10 16.51 3.00
N VAL A 271 12.03 15.76 2.69
CA VAL A 271 10.83 15.70 3.54
C VAL A 271 11.16 15.12 4.92
N ILE A 272 12.07 14.14 5.03
CA ILE A 272 12.55 13.62 6.32
C ILE A 272 13.31 14.72 7.09
N LYS A 273 14.25 15.43 6.43
CA LYS A 273 15.03 16.50 7.07
C LYS A 273 14.16 17.63 7.61
N LEU A 274 13.07 17.94 6.91
CA LEU A 274 12.09 18.95 7.31
C LEU A 274 11.08 18.47 8.38
N GLY A 275 11.25 17.25 8.91
CA GLY A 275 10.42 16.70 10.00
C GLY A 275 9.10 16.09 9.55
N GLY A 276 8.93 15.82 8.25
CA GLY A 276 7.74 15.17 7.71
C GLY A 276 7.54 13.75 8.25
N LEU A 277 8.63 12.96 8.33
CA LEU A 277 8.56 11.61 8.90
C LEU A 277 8.22 11.63 10.40
N ASP A 278 8.78 12.57 11.17
CA ASP A 278 8.45 12.71 12.59
C ASP A 278 6.97 13.05 12.80
N SER A 279 6.41 13.89 11.91
CA SER A 279 4.99 14.22 11.92
C SER A 279 4.13 12.99 11.63
N VAL A 280 4.44 12.19 10.61
CA VAL A 280 3.70 10.95 10.31
C VAL A 280 3.77 9.97 11.49
N LEU A 281 4.95 9.77 12.07
CA LEU A 281 5.11 8.88 13.23
C LEU A 281 4.38 9.38 14.48
N PHE A 282 4.28 10.70 14.65
CA PHE A 282 3.48 11.29 15.72
C PHE A 282 2.00 10.91 15.57
N GLU A 283 1.48 11.02 14.35
CA GLU A 283 0.08 10.78 14.00
C GLU A 283 -0.33 9.30 14.06
N CYS A 284 0.62 8.36 13.94
CA CYS A 284 0.38 6.92 14.14
C CYS A 284 -0.19 6.55 15.54
N ARG A 285 -0.19 7.49 16.49
CA ARG A 285 -0.78 7.33 17.84
C ARG A 285 -2.28 7.61 17.92
N LYS A 286 -2.86 8.24 16.90
CA LYS A 286 -4.28 8.60 16.89
C LYS A 286 -5.14 7.40 16.53
N ASN A 287 -6.45 7.51 16.78
CA ASN A 287 -7.43 6.46 16.47
C ASN A 287 -8.25 6.76 15.21
N ASP A 288 -8.01 7.91 14.56
CA ASP A 288 -8.74 8.28 13.35
C ASP A 288 -8.29 7.43 12.16
N VAL A 289 -9.22 6.63 11.62
CA VAL A 289 -8.92 5.63 10.58
C VAL A 289 -8.35 6.29 9.33
N GLU A 290 -8.91 7.40 8.85
CA GLU A 290 -8.39 8.07 7.65
C GLU A 290 -6.98 8.63 7.88
N THR A 291 -6.72 9.24 9.04
CA THR A 291 -5.37 9.69 9.40
C THR A 291 -4.37 8.53 9.41
N LEU A 292 -4.75 7.39 9.99
CA LEU A 292 -3.89 6.20 10.05
C LEU A 292 -3.70 5.55 8.67
N ARG A 293 -4.71 5.60 7.78
CA ARG A 293 -4.57 5.18 6.37
C ARG A 293 -3.50 6.02 5.68
N HIS A 294 -3.58 7.36 5.80
CA HIS A 294 -2.54 8.22 5.25
C HIS A 294 -1.16 7.93 5.85
N CYS A 295 -1.08 7.67 7.17
CA CYS A 295 0.20 7.32 7.80
C CYS A 295 0.78 6.01 7.25
N ALA A 296 -0.03 4.95 7.15
CA ALA A 296 0.42 3.66 6.62
C ALA A 296 0.85 3.79 5.16
N SER A 297 0.06 4.48 4.33
CA SER A 297 0.39 4.76 2.93
C SER A 297 1.65 5.62 2.78
N ALA A 298 1.83 6.65 3.63
CA ALA A 298 3.02 7.49 3.63
C ALA A 298 4.28 6.69 3.94
N LEU A 299 4.23 5.80 4.93
CA LEU A 299 5.34 4.91 5.27
C LEU A 299 5.62 3.88 4.17
N ALA A 300 4.58 3.36 3.51
CA ALA A 300 4.73 2.47 2.37
C ALA A 300 5.36 3.17 1.16
N ASN A 301 4.89 4.38 0.83
CA ASN A 301 5.47 5.21 -0.22
C ASN A 301 6.94 5.52 0.09
N LEU A 302 7.25 5.95 1.33
CA LEU A 302 8.63 6.19 1.72
C LEU A 302 9.50 4.92 1.64
N SER A 303 8.95 3.73 1.92
CA SER A 303 9.69 2.47 1.79
C SER A 303 9.92 2.03 0.34
N LEU A 304 9.09 2.49 -0.61
CA LEU A 304 9.21 2.15 -2.03
C LEU A 304 10.00 3.20 -2.83
N TYR A 305 9.92 4.47 -2.43
CA TYR A 305 10.53 5.61 -3.12
C TYR A 305 11.75 6.16 -2.40
N GLY A 306 11.94 5.85 -1.11
CA GLY A 306 12.97 6.45 -0.27
C GLY A 306 14.38 5.99 -0.58
N GLY A 307 14.60 4.76 -1.04
CA GLY A 307 15.96 4.26 -1.29
C GLY A 307 16.77 4.03 0.00
N ALA A 308 18.02 3.60 -0.17
CA ALA A 308 18.79 2.98 0.92
C ALA A 308 19.08 3.93 2.08
N ASP A 309 19.51 5.17 1.78
CA ASP A 309 19.86 6.16 2.80
C ASP A 309 18.65 6.55 3.66
N ASN A 310 17.49 6.74 3.03
CA ASN A 310 16.27 7.05 3.75
C ASN A 310 15.76 5.84 4.54
N HIS A 311 15.96 4.61 4.07
CA HIS A 311 15.65 3.41 4.84
C HIS A 311 16.45 3.35 6.15
N VAL A 312 17.74 3.74 6.13
CA VAL A 312 18.55 3.85 7.35
C VAL A 312 17.93 4.87 8.31
N GLN A 313 17.51 6.04 7.81
CA GLN A 313 16.82 7.05 8.63
C GLN A 313 15.51 6.52 9.24
N MET A 314 14.74 5.74 8.48
CA MET A 314 13.52 5.08 8.99
C MET A 314 13.82 4.11 10.13
N ILE A 315 14.90 3.32 10.03
CA ILE A 315 15.33 2.44 11.12
C ILE A 315 15.79 3.24 12.34
N MET A 316 16.58 4.31 12.15
CA MET A 316 17.03 5.17 13.24
C MET A 316 15.85 5.80 13.99
N LYS A 317 14.79 6.18 13.28
CA LYS A 317 13.54 6.70 13.85
C LYS A 317 12.56 5.60 14.31
N LYS A 318 12.98 4.33 14.30
CA LYS A 318 12.22 3.16 14.76
C LYS A 318 10.86 2.98 14.05
N VAL A 319 10.79 3.29 12.75
CA VAL A 319 9.56 3.10 11.95
C VAL A 319 8.95 1.70 12.10
N PRO A 320 9.71 0.58 12.10
CA PRO A 320 9.13 -0.75 12.27
C PRO A 320 8.30 -0.94 13.56
N MET A 321 8.63 -0.23 14.64
CA MET A 321 7.87 -0.27 15.90
C MET A 321 6.49 0.38 15.76
N TRP A 322 6.36 1.40 14.90
CA TRP A 322 5.10 2.07 14.61
C TRP A 322 4.28 1.33 13.55
N LEU A 323 4.93 0.58 12.66
CA LEU A 323 4.25 -0.30 11.71
C LEU A 323 3.58 -1.49 12.41
N PHE A 324 4.07 -1.94 13.57
CA PHE A 324 3.49 -3.05 14.32
C PHE A 324 2.01 -2.82 14.71
N PRO A 325 1.64 -1.74 15.42
CA PRO A 325 0.23 -1.48 15.74
C PRO A 325 -0.63 -1.23 14.49
N LEU A 326 -0.06 -0.65 13.42
CA LEU A 326 -0.80 -0.45 12.16
C LEU A 326 -1.09 -1.79 11.46
N ALA A 327 -0.13 -2.70 11.43
CA ALA A 327 -0.28 -4.05 10.87
C ALA A 327 -1.29 -4.92 11.67
N PHE A 328 -1.55 -4.56 12.93
CA PHE A 328 -2.54 -5.22 13.79
C PHE A 328 -3.89 -4.47 13.87
N HIS A 329 -4.01 -3.33 13.21
CA HIS A 329 -5.22 -2.49 13.23
C HIS A 329 -6.42 -3.25 12.63
N HIS A 330 -7.67 -2.89 12.94
CA HIS A 330 -8.84 -3.64 12.40
C HIS A 330 -9.14 -3.38 10.91
N ASP A 331 -8.80 -2.19 10.41
CA ASP A 331 -8.97 -1.79 9.01
C ASP A 331 -7.93 -2.46 8.09
N ASP A 332 -8.39 -3.20 7.08
CA ASP A 332 -7.52 -3.99 6.21
C ASP A 332 -6.62 -3.13 5.31
N ASN A 333 -7.00 -1.89 4.98
CA ASN A 333 -6.13 -1.00 4.21
C ASN A 333 -4.92 -0.56 5.05
N ILE A 334 -5.15 -0.20 6.30
CA ILE A 334 -4.06 0.14 7.23
C ILE A 334 -3.12 -1.05 7.41
N LYS A 335 -3.67 -2.26 7.65
CA LYS A 335 -2.87 -3.48 7.76
C LYS A 335 -2.03 -3.71 6.51
N TYR A 336 -2.68 -3.64 5.35
CA TYR A 336 -2.06 -3.90 4.07
C TYR A 336 -0.87 -2.97 3.80
N TYR A 337 -1.06 -1.65 3.93
CA TYR A 337 0.02 -0.69 3.68
C TYR A 337 1.12 -0.76 4.75
N ALA A 338 0.81 -1.11 6.00
CA ALA A 338 1.82 -1.37 7.01
C ALA A 338 2.67 -2.62 6.67
N CYS A 339 2.02 -3.70 6.25
CA CYS A 339 2.68 -4.91 5.75
C CYS A 339 3.51 -4.60 4.48
N LEU A 340 3.02 -3.74 3.60
CA LEU A 340 3.73 -3.35 2.40
C LEU A 340 5.01 -2.57 2.72
N ALA A 341 4.93 -1.62 3.65
CA ALA A 341 6.08 -0.88 4.13
C ALA A 341 7.15 -1.82 4.70
N ILE A 342 6.78 -2.77 5.57
CA ILE A 342 7.76 -3.69 6.17
C ILE A 342 8.37 -4.65 5.13
N ALA A 343 7.58 -5.13 4.17
CA ALA A 343 8.04 -5.98 3.08
C ALA A 343 9.02 -5.26 2.14
N ALA A 344 8.77 -3.97 1.84
CA ALA A 344 9.67 -3.15 1.06
C ALA A 344 10.98 -2.86 1.82
N LEU A 345 10.90 -2.53 3.12
CA LEU A 345 12.08 -2.28 3.95
C LEU A 345 12.96 -3.53 4.09
N VAL A 346 12.38 -4.70 4.34
CA VAL A 346 13.16 -5.94 4.54
C VAL A 346 13.86 -6.40 3.25
N ALA A 347 13.42 -5.93 2.08
CA ALA A 347 14.11 -6.20 0.82
C ALA A 347 15.47 -5.48 0.71
N ASN A 348 15.72 -4.45 1.53
CA ASN A 348 17.03 -3.82 1.65
C ASN A 348 17.92 -4.62 2.62
N LYS A 349 18.98 -5.23 2.08
CA LYS A 349 19.95 -6.06 2.81
C LYS A 349 20.64 -5.35 3.98
N GLU A 350 20.85 -4.04 3.87
CA GLU A 350 21.57 -3.27 4.90
C GLU A 350 20.76 -3.19 6.20
N ILE A 351 19.45 -3.02 6.09
CA ILE A 351 18.54 -2.85 7.23
C ILE A 351 17.76 -4.13 7.57
N GLU A 352 17.90 -5.18 6.77
CA GLU A 352 17.19 -6.46 6.87
C GLU A 352 17.19 -7.01 8.31
N ALA A 353 18.36 -7.07 8.95
CA ALA A 353 18.48 -7.58 10.32
C ALA A 353 17.73 -6.73 11.36
N ALA A 354 17.71 -5.40 11.18
CA ALA A 354 17.00 -4.50 12.08
C ALA A 354 15.47 -4.64 11.93
N VAL A 355 15.00 -4.83 10.70
CA VAL A 355 13.58 -5.09 10.39
C VAL A 355 13.13 -6.42 10.99
N ILE A 356 13.91 -7.49 10.83
CA ILE A 356 13.58 -8.80 11.43
C ILE A 356 13.51 -8.71 12.95
N LYS A 357 14.44 -7.97 13.57
CA LYS A 357 14.48 -7.79 15.02
C LYS A 357 13.25 -7.08 15.57
N SER A 358 12.51 -6.30 14.78
CA SER A 358 11.29 -5.64 15.25
C SER A 358 10.11 -6.59 15.45
N GLY A 359 10.13 -7.78 14.84
CA GLY A 359 9.03 -8.75 14.90
C GLY A 359 7.80 -8.36 14.07
N THR A 360 7.84 -7.22 13.37
CA THR A 360 6.72 -6.74 12.55
C THR A 360 6.53 -7.58 11.28
N LEU A 361 7.58 -8.24 10.81
CA LEU A 361 7.55 -9.08 9.61
C LEU A 361 6.63 -10.30 9.78
N ASP A 362 6.52 -10.84 11.00
CA ASP A 362 5.69 -12.00 11.35
C ASP A 362 4.19 -11.73 11.11
N LEU A 363 3.78 -10.45 10.97
CA LEU A 363 2.40 -10.04 10.73
C LEU A 363 1.99 -10.11 9.25
N VAL A 364 2.94 -10.26 8.33
CA VAL A 364 2.68 -10.26 6.89
C VAL A 364 1.96 -11.54 6.44
N GLU A 365 2.41 -12.71 6.89
CA GLU A 365 1.82 -13.99 6.49
C GLU A 365 0.36 -14.17 6.99
N PRO A 366 0.01 -13.84 8.25
CA PRO A 366 -1.37 -13.87 8.71
C PRO A 366 -2.32 -13.00 7.86
N PHE A 367 -1.87 -11.83 7.41
CA PHE A 367 -2.65 -10.98 6.52
C PHE A 367 -2.91 -11.70 5.18
N ILE A 368 -1.86 -12.18 4.54
CA ILE A 368 -1.94 -12.79 3.20
C ILE A 368 -2.80 -14.07 3.19
N THR A 369 -2.72 -14.86 4.26
CA THR A 369 -3.47 -16.14 4.36
C THR A 369 -4.94 -15.93 4.69
N SER A 370 -5.32 -14.79 5.24
CA SER A 370 -6.72 -14.46 5.59
C SER A 370 -7.47 -13.67 4.52
N HIS A 371 -6.79 -13.15 3.50
CA HIS A 371 -7.39 -12.30 2.47
C HIS A 371 -7.26 -12.90 1.07
N ASP A 372 -8.31 -12.75 0.25
CA ASP A 372 -8.25 -13.03 -1.18
C ASP A 372 -7.92 -11.76 -1.97
N PRO A 373 -6.93 -11.78 -2.89
CA PRO A 373 -6.56 -10.60 -3.67
C PRO A 373 -7.71 -10.02 -4.52
N SER A 374 -8.60 -10.84 -5.09
CA SER A 374 -9.73 -10.33 -5.89
C SER A 374 -10.73 -9.58 -5.03
N ILE A 375 -11.02 -10.11 -3.83
CA ILE A 375 -11.95 -9.48 -2.89
C ILE A 375 -11.34 -8.19 -2.36
N PHE A 376 -10.06 -8.23 -1.98
CA PHE A 376 -9.36 -7.07 -1.45
C PHE A 376 -9.29 -5.92 -2.47
N ALA A 377 -9.10 -6.20 -3.76
CA ALA A 377 -9.13 -5.19 -4.84
C ALA A 377 -10.42 -4.35 -4.84
N ASN A 378 -11.55 -4.93 -4.44
CA ASN A 378 -12.86 -4.28 -4.42
C ASN A 378 -13.21 -3.67 -3.04
N SER A 379 -12.35 -3.87 -2.03
CA SER A 379 -12.61 -3.40 -0.66
C SER A 379 -12.43 -1.89 -0.48
N ASN A 380 -11.68 -1.24 -1.38
CA ASN A 380 -11.41 0.18 -1.36
C ASN A 380 -11.41 0.77 -2.78
N GLN A 381 -12.02 1.93 -2.95
CA GLN A 381 -12.01 2.67 -4.23
C GLN A 381 -10.59 3.01 -4.70
N ALA A 382 -9.66 3.21 -3.76
CA ALA A 382 -8.24 3.45 -4.07
C ALA A 382 -7.57 2.27 -4.79
N HIS A 383 -8.07 1.04 -4.61
CA HIS A 383 -7.53 -0.17 -5.25
C HIS A 383 -8.28 -0.53 -6.54
N ALA A 384 -9.55 -0.13 -6.69
CA ALA A 384 -10.37 -0.46 -7.86
C ALA A 384 -9.74 -0.03 -9.19
N HIS A 385 -8.96 1.05 -9.20
CA HIS A 385 -8.29 1.57 -10.41
C HIS A 385 -6.87 1.00 -10.60
N GLY A 386 -6.32 0.31 -9.59
CA GLY A 386 -4.96 -0.21 -9.56
C GLY A 386 -3.91 0.88 -9.36
N GLN A 387 -2.65 0.45 -9.26
CA GLN A 387 -1.50 1.34 -9.10
C GLN A 387 -0.97 1.84 -10.45
N SER A 388 -0.16 2.90 -10.41
CA SER A 388 0.49 3.45 -11.60
C SER A 388 1.69 2.58 -12.02
N LYS A 389 2.07 2.67 -13.29
CA LYS A 389 3.26 1.99 -13.85
C LYS A 389 4.51 2.18 -12.97
N HIS A 390 4.86 3.44 -12.70
CA HIS A 390 6.03 3.76 -11.90
C HIS A 390 5.93 3.21 -10.47
N TRP A 391 4.74 3.14 -9.87
CA TRP A 391 4.60 2.56 -8.54
C TRP A 391 4.86 1.05 -8.57
N LEU A 392 4.31 0.34 -9.55
CA LEU A 392 4.49 -1.11 -9.72
C LEU A 392 5.95 -1.48 -10.02
N GLU A 393 6.64 -0.67 -10.83
CA GLU A 393 8.08 -0.84 -11.10
C GLU A 393 8.92 -0.88 -9.81
N ARG A 394 8.56 -0.09 -8.79
CA ARG A 394 9.27 -0.06 -7.50
C ARG A 394 8.99 -1.29 -6.65
N LEU A 395 7.89 -2.00 -6.88
CA LEU A 395 7.58 -3.24 -6.17
C LEU A 395 8.24 -4.47 -6.79
N VAL A 396 8.62 -4.42 -8.08
CA VAL A 396 9.24 -5.56 -8.79
C VAL A 396 10.48 -6.12 -8.06
N PRO A 397 11.42 -5.31 -7.53
CA PRO A 397 12.58 -5.82 -6.79
C PRO A 397 12.19 -6.64 -5.54
N VAL A 398 11.04 -6.37 -4.92
CA VAL A 398 10.58 -7.06 -3.71
C VAL A 398 10.20 -8.54 -4.00
N LEU A 399 9.75 -8.85 -5.24
CA LEU A 399 9.56 -10.24 -5.69
C LEU A 399 10.85 -11.07 -5.67
N SER A 400 12.00 -10.41 -5.82
CA SER A 400 13.32 -11.06 -5.80
C SER A 400 13.97 -11.05 -4.41
N SER A 401 13.24 -10.68 -3.37
CA SER A 401 13.74 -10.69 -2.00
C SER A 401 14.12 -12.12 -1.55
N LYS A 402 15.11 -12.21 -0.65
CA LYS A 402 15.46 -13.46 0.03
C LYS A 402 14.40 -13.87 1.06
N ARG A 403 13.60 -12.92 1.52
CA ARG A 403 12.58 -13.12 2.56
C ARG A 403 11.26 -13.57 1.97
N GLU A 404 10.68 -14.60 2.57
CA GLU A 404 9.46 -15.21 2.06
C GLU A 404 8.26 -14.30 2.22
N GLU A 405 8.17 -13.60 3.35
CA GLU A 405 7.11 -12.65 3.69
C GLU A 405 7.05 -11.51 2.66
N ALA A 406 8.21 -10.98 2.28
CA ALA A 406 8.32 -9.95 1.25
C ALA A 406 7.87 -10.46 -0.12
N ARG A 407 8.33 -11.66 -0.52
CA ARG A 407 7.90 -12.28 -1.78
C ARG A 407 6.41 -12.60 -1.79
N ASN A 408 5.87 -13.12 -0.68
CA ASN A 408 4.45 -13.45 -0.53
C ASN A 408 3.60 -12.21 -0.74
N LEU A 409 3.95 -11.09 -0.08
CA LEU A 409 3.16 -9.86 -0.17
C LEU A 409 3.27 -9.19 -1.54
N ALA A 410 4.47 -9.18 -2.13
CA ALA A 410 4.65 -8.69 -3.49
C ALA A 410 3.85 -9.52 -4.49
N ALA A 411 3.90 -10.86 -4.41
CA ALA A 411 3.13 -11.75 -5.27
C ALA A 411 1.61 -11.57 -5.08
N PHE A 412 1.15 -11.40 -3.83
CA PHE A 412 -0.24 -11.06 -3.52
C PHE A 412 -0.68 -9.77 -4.23
N HIS A 413 0.13 -8.70 -4.15
CA HIS A 413 -0.19 -7.43 -4.80
C HIS A 413 -0.17 -7.56 -6.34
N PHE A 414 0.83 -8.23 -6.92
CA PHE A 414 0.88 -8.43 -8.37
C PHE A 414 -0.30 -9.28 -8.88
N ARG A 415 -0.76 -10.25 -8.10
CA ARG A 415 -1.98 -11.01 -8.41
C ARG A 415 -3.21 -10.11 -8.35
N MET A 416 -3.36 -9.29 -7.30
CA MET A 416 -4.43 -8.30 -7.19
C MET A 416 -4.46 -7.38 -8.42
N GLU A 417 -3.31 -6.80 -8.76
CA GLU A 417 -3.15 -5.85 -9.86
C GLU A 417 -3.40 -6.51 -11.23
N ALA A 418 -2.97 -7.77 -11.43
CA ALA A 418 -3.24 -8.51 -12.66
C ALA A 418 -4.75 -8.68 -12.89
N GLY A 419 -5.53 -8.89 -11.83
CA GLY A 419 -6.99 -8.93 -11.90
C GLY A 419 -7.59 -7.60 -12.36
N ILE A 420 -7.13 -6.49 -11.78
CA ILE A 420 -7.58 -5.14 -12.12
C ILE A 420 -7.22 -4.79 -13.57
N LYS A 421 -5.95 -4.99 -13.97
CA LYS A 421 -5.47 -4.63 -15.31
C LYS A 421 -6.08 -5.49 -16.41
N LYS A 422 -6.43 -6.73 -16.12
CA LYS A 422 -7.19 -7.58 -17.03
C LYS A 422 -8.59 -7.03 -17.31
N GLN A 423 -9.28 -6.53 -16.29
CA GLN A 423 -10.59 -5.88 -16.48
C GLN A 423 -10.47 -4.58 -17.29
N GLN A 424 -9.31 -3.90 -17.19
CA GLN A 424 -9.02 -2.68 -17.93
C GLN A 424 -8.45 -2.92 -19.34
N GLY A 425 -8.12 -4.16 -19.72
CA GLY A 425 -7.41 -4.49 -20.98
C GLY A 425 -6.01 -3.88 -21.06
N LYS A 426 -5.32 -3.75 -19.92
CA LYS A 426 -4.00 -3.11 -19.77
C LYS A 426 -2.93 -4.08 -19.26
N GLU A 427 -2.99 -5.35 -19.65
CA GLU A 427 -2.08 -6.40 -19.19
C GLU A 427 -0.63 -6.17 -19.67
N GLY A 428 -0.44 -5.45 -20.79
CA GLY A 428 0.88 -5.12 -21.33
C GLY A 428 1.81 -4.40 -20.35
N ILE A 429 1.24 -3.72 -19.34
CA ILE A 429 2.01 -3.01 -18.30
C ILE A 429 3.01 -3.93 -17.58
N PHE A 430 2.67 -5.20 -17.32
CA PHE A 430 3.54 -6.11 -16.59
C PHE A 430 4.80 -6.48 -17.38
N ARG A 431 4.70 -6.47 -18.72
CA ARG A 431 5.84 -6.68 -19.62
C ARG A 431 6.70 -5.43 -19.70
N GLU A 432 6.10 -4.24 -19.73
CA GLU A 432 6.81 -2.96 -19.74
C GLU A 432 7.63 -2.71 -18.47
N ILE A 433 7.09 -3.06 -17.30
CA ILE A 433 7.78 -2.89 -16.01
C ILE A 433 8.79 -4.01 -15.71
N GLY A 434 8.92 -5.00 -16.59
CA GLY A 434 9.81 -6.15 -16.38
C GLY A 434 9.39 -7.09 -15.24
N ALA A 435 8.10 -7.18 -14.92
CA ALA A 435 7.61 -8.03 -13.82
C ALA A 435 7.48 -9.52 -14.20
N ILE A 436 7.41 -9.86 -15.50
CA ILE A 436 7.13 -11.22 -15.97
C ILE A 436 8.19 -12.22 -15.51
N GLU A 437 9.47 -11.94 -15.75
CA GLU A 437 10.55 -12.87 -15.38
C GLU A 437 10.69 -13.05 -13.85
N PRO A 438 10.64 -11.98 -13.03
CA PRO A 438 10.52 -12.11 -11.58
C PRO A 438 9.31 -12.95 -11.14
N LEU A 439 8.14 -12.76 -11.75
CA LEU A 439 6.94 -13.54 -11.44
C LEU A 439 7.10 -15.02 -11.82
N LYS A 440 7.68 -15.33 -12.98
CA LYS A 440 7.99 -16.72 -13.38
C LYS A 440 8.93 -17.37 -12.38
N LYS A 441 9.99 -16.66 -11.98
CA LYS A 441 10.92 -17.15 -10.96
C LYS A 441 10.25 -17.41 -9.61
N VAL A 442 9.32 -16.55 -9.18
CA VAL A 442 8.57 -16.75 -7.94
C VAL A 442 7.56 -17.90 -8.07
N ALA A 443 6.91 -18.04 -9.23
CA ALA A 443 5.96 -19.12 -9.51
C ALA A 443 6.62 -20.51 -9.44
N SER A 444 7.89 -20.63 -9.85
CA SER A 444 8.65 -21.88 -9.76
C SER A 444 9.26 -22.15 -8.39
N CYS A 445 9.23 -21.20 -7.45
CA CYS A 445 9.78 -21.39 -6.11
C CYS A 445 8.94 -22.38 -5.26
N PRO A 446 9.57 -23.05 -4.28
CA PRO A 446 8.89 -24.04 -3.44
C PRO A 446 7.84 -23.43 -2.51
N ASN A 447 8.02 -22.16 -2.11
CA ASN A 447 7.07 -21.42 -1.27
C ASN A 447 5.67 -21.45 -1.88
N ALA A 448 4.75 -22.15 -1.21
CA ALA A 448 3.41 -22.43 -1.72
C ALA A 448 2.56 -21.16 -1.91
N ILE A 449 2.71 -20.15 -1.04
CA ILE A 449 1.88 -18.94 -1.05
C ILE A 449 2.30 -18.04 -2.21
N ALA A 450 3.58 -17.61 -2.24
CA ALA A 450 4.08 -16.76 -3.32
C ALA A 450 3.97 -17.44 -4.69
N SER A 451 4.29 -18.74 -4.77
CA SER A 451 4.18 -19.52 -6.02
C SER A 451 2.76 -19.52 -6.55
N LYS A 452 1.76 -19.77 -5.69
CA LYS A 452 0.34 -19.74 -6.06
C LYS A 452 -0.06 -18.38 -6.64
N PHE A 453 0.22 -17.29 -5.93
CA PHE A 453 -0.19 -15.96 -6.39
C PHE A 453 0.55 -15.52 -7.64
N ALA A 454 1.85 -15.82 -7.77
CA ALA A 454 2.61 -15.52 -8.96
C ALA A 454 2.09 -16.30 -10.19
N ALA A 455 1.77 -17.59 -10.03
CA ALA A 455 1.15 -18.40 -11.09
C ALA A 455 -0.24 -17.87 -11.49
N GLU A 456 -1.07 -17.49 -10.51
CA GLU A 456 -2.37 -16.86 -10.77
C GLU A 456 -2.22 -15.52 -11.51
N ALA A 457 -1.24 -14.69 -11.13
CA ALA A 457 -0.93 -13.43 -11.80
C ALA A 457 -0.52 -13.66 -13.26
N LEU A 458 0.44 -14.56 -13.52
CA LEU A 458 0.88 -14.92 -14.88
C LEU A 458 -0.28 -15.41 -15.75
N ARG A 459 -1.16 -16.26 -15.18
CA ARG A 459 -2.36 -16.74 -15.87
C ARG A 459 -3.32 -15.62 -16.25
N LEU A 460 -3.49 -14.62 -15.37
CA LEU A 460 -4.35 -13.48 -15.64
C LEU A 460 -3.77 -12.59 -16.75
N ILE A 461 -2.44 -12.44 -16.78
CA ILE A 461 -1.70 -11.67 -17.79
C ILE A 461 -1.65 -12.39 -19.15
N GLY A 462 -1.90 -13.71 -19.17
CA GLY A 462 -1.84 -14.54 -20.38
C GLY A 462 -0.44 -15.08 -20.69
N GLU A 463 0.44 -15.13 -19.68
CA GLU A 463 1.77 -15.71 -19.79
C GLU A 463 1.77 -17.20 -19.41
N GLU A 464 2.74 -17.94 -19.95
CA GLU A 464 2.94 -19.34 -19.60
C GLU A 464 3.39 -19.47 -18.14
N ILE A 465 2.73 -20.39 -17.42
CA ILE A 465 3.06 -20.69 -16.02
C ILE A 465 4.23 -21.68 -16.04
N PRO A 466 5.37 -21.34 -15.41
CA PRO A 466 6.52 -22.23 -15.38
C PRO A 466 6.21 -23.49 -14.59
N HIS A 467 6.88 -24.59 -14.95
CA HIS A 467 6.77 -25.85 -14.23
C HIS A 467 7.29 -25.70 -12.80
N LYS A 468 6.50 -26.18 -11.82
CA LYS A 468 6.88 -26.13 -10.41
C LYS A 468 7.74 -27.35 -10.07
N LEU A 469 9.01 -27.10 -9.80
CA LEU A 469 9.96 -28.15 -9.46
C LEU A 469 9.87 -28.51 -7.97
N SER A 470 9.99 -29.81 -7.67
CA SER A 470 10.08 -30.31 -6.29
C SER A 470 11.40 -29.86 -5.65
N GLN A 471 11.45 -29.68 -4.32
CA GLN A 471 12.74 -29.48 -3.64
C GLN A 471 13.57 -30.76 -3.55
N GLN A 472 12.94 -31.93 -3.72
CA GLN A 472 13.63 -33.20 -3.68
C GLN A 472 14.25 -33.46 -5.05
N VAL A 473 15.40 -32.81 -5.30
CA VAL A 473 16.15 -32.93 -6.57
C VAL A 473 16.37 -34.39 -6.98
N PRO A 474 16.75 -35.34 -6.09
CA PRO A 474 16.94 -36.74 -6.49
C PRO A 474 15.68 -37.43 -7.05
N LEU A 475 14.49 -36.87 -6.81
CA LEU A 475 13.22 -37.41 -7.33
C LEU A 475 12.79 -36.78 -8.66
N TRP A 476 13.60 -35.87 -9.21
CA TRP A 476 13.27 -35.20 -10.46
C TRP A 476 13.30 -36.19 -11.62
N SER A 477 12.25 -36.13 -12.42
CA SER A 477 12.20 -36.79 -13.71
C SER A 477 13.11 -36.10 -14.73
N THR A 478 13.31 -36.75 -15.88
CA THR A 478 14.00 -36.16 -17.03
C THR A 478 13.34 -34.85 -17.50
N GLU A 479 12.02 -34.77 -17.39
CA GLU A 479 11.24 -33.58 -17.70
C GLU A 479 11.51 -32.46 -16.70
N ASP A 480 11.55 -32.77 -15.40
CA ASP A 480 11.86 -31.78 -14.34
C ASP A 480 13.27 -31.19 -14.52
N VAL A 481 14.25 -32.03 -14.85
CA VAL A 481 15.61 -31.58 -15.17
C VAL A 481 15.63 -30.67 -16.39
N SER A 482 14.93 -31.05 -17.46
CA SER A 482 14.83 -30.24 -18.68
C SER A 482 14.20 -28.85 -18.39
N GLU A 483 13.15 -28.81 -17.58
CA GLU A 483 12.52 -27.55 -17.16
C GLU A 483 13.42 -26.71 -16.25
N TRP A 484 14.16 -27.33 -15.32
CA TRP A 484 15.16 -26.63 -14.51
C TRP A 484 16.27 -26.00 -15.36
N VAL A 485 16.79 -26.74 -16.35
CA VAL A 485 17.81 -26.27 -17.29
C VAL A 485 17.32 -25.02 -18.06
N LYS A 486 16.05 -25.00 -18.46
CA LYS A 486 15.43 -23.80 -19.07
C LYS A 486 15.39 -22.63 -18.06
N GLN A 487 14.98 -22.88 -16.82
CA GLN A 487 14.87 -21.85 -15.77
C GLN A 487 16.20 -21.18 -15.40
N ILE A 488 17.33 -21.87 -15.53
CA ILE A 488 18.66 -21.31 -15.26
C ILE A 488 19.29 -20.61 -16.48
N ASN A 489 18.52 -20.36 -17.54
CA ASN A 489 18.94 -19.80 -18.83
C ASN A 489 19.89 -20.70 -19.63
N PHE A 490 19.75 -22.03 -19.51
CA PHE A 490 20.44 -23.03 -20.33
C PHE A 490 19.48 -23.74 -21.28
N ALA A 491 18.38 -23.08 -21.68
CA ALA A 491 17.32 -23.65 -22.52
C ALA A 491 17.83 -24.30 -23.83
N GLU A 492 18.93 -23.78 -24.40
CA GLU A 492 19.58 -24.33 -25.60
C GLU A 492 20.14 -25.76 -25.41
N TYR A 493 20.39 -26.17 -24.17
CA TYR A 493 20.89 -27.51 -23.82
C TYR A 493 19.77 -28.41 -23.26
N ALA A 494 18.55 -27.90 -23.08
CA ALA A 494 17.48 -28.63 -22.42
C ALA A 494 17.09 -29.94 -23.15
N ASP A 495 17.21 -29.96 -24.47
CA ASP A 495 17.00 -31.14 -25.30
C ASP A 495 18.15 -32.15 -25.12
N ASN A 496 19.41 -31.69 -25.04
CA ASN A 496 20.56 -32.56 -24.80
C ASN A 496 20.46 -33.28 -23.45
N PHE A 497 20.07 -32.56 -22.38
CA PHE A 497 19.79 -33.19 -21.08
C PHE A 497 18.69 -34.24 -21.17
N LYS A 498 17.67 -34.00 -21.98
CA LYS A 498 16.55 -34.93 -22.18
C LYS A 498 16.96 -36.16 -23.01
N GLU A 499 17.73 -35.97 -24.07
CA GLU A 499 18.27 -37.05 -24.92
C GLU A 499 19.23 -37.95 -24.15
N SER A 500 20.10 -37.36 -23.31
CA SER A 500 20.98 -38.08 -22.38
C SER A 500 20.26 -38.69 -21.18
N ARG A 501 18.93 -38.48 -21.07
CA ARG A 501 18.06 -38.98 -19.99
C ARG A 501 18.58 -38.63 -18.60
N VAL A 502 19.06 -37.40 -18.44
CA VAL A 502 19.52 -36.91 -17.14
C VAL A 502 18.31 -36.71 -16.25
N ASP A 503 18.17 -37.56 -15.24
CA ASP A 503 17.23 -37.42 -14.14
C ASP A 503 17.89 -36.70 -12.95
N GLY A 504 17.11 -36.49 -11.88
CA GLY A 504 17.57 -35.75 -10.71
C GLY A 504 18.78 -36.36 -9.98
N ASP A 505 18.89 -37.69 -9.97
CA ASP A 505 20.02 -38.37 -9.34
C ASP A 505 21.29 -38.24 -10.19
N LEU A 506 21.16 -38.42 -11.51
CA LEU A 506 22.28 -38.24 -12.44
C LEU A 506 22.73 -36.77 -12.49
N LEU A 507 21.79 -35.83 -12.42
CA LEU A 507 22.05 -34.38 -12.41
C LEU A 507 23.05 -33.98 -11.32
N LEU A 508 22.90 -34.57 -10.12
CA LEU A 508 23.75 -34.31 -8.95
C LEU A 508 25.14 -34.95 -9.07
N GLN A 509 25.31 -35.91 -9.98
CA GLN A 509 26.54 -36.67 -10.19
C GLN A 509 27.29 -36.22 -11.45
N LEU A 510 26.74 -35.28 -12.23
CA LEU A 510 27.37 -34.77 -13.45
C LEU A 510 28.72 -34.10 -13.14
N THR A 511 29.73 -34.51 -13.90
CA THR A 511 31.06 -33.91 -13.86
C THR A 511 31.25 -32.89 -14.99
N ASP A 512 32.26 -32.02 -14.87
CA ASP A 512 32.63 -31.09 -15.94
C ASP A 512 32.90 -31.82 -17.27
N GLU A 513 33.45 -33.04 -17.21
CA GLU A 513 33.70 -33.88 -18.39
C GLU A 513 32.41 -34.34 -19.07
N ASN A 514 31.37 -34.69 -18.29
CA ASN A 514 30.06 -35.05 -18.83
C ASN A 514 29.36 -33.83 -19.45
N LEU A 515 29.48 -32.66 -18.81
CA LEU A 515 28.91 -31.42 -19.32
C LEU A 515 29.54 -31.02 -20.66
N GLU A 516 30.84 -31.23 -20.81
CA GLU A 516 31.56 -30.94 -22.06
C GLU A 516 31.26 -31.99 -23.15
N ARG A 517 31.41 -33.29 -22.84
CA ARG A 517 31.38 -34.36 -23.85
C ARG A 517 29.99 -34.86 -24.20
N ASP A 518 29.12 -35.00 -23.20
CA ASP A 518 27.83 -35.68 -23.36
C ASP A 518 26.69 -34.66 -23.56
N ILE A 519 26.75 -33.52 -22.86
CA ILE A 519 25.75 -32.44 -22.94
C ILE A 519 26.13 -31.36 -23.98
N GLY A 520 27.42 -31.21 -24.30
CA GLY A 520 27.91 -30.27 -25.32
C GLY A 520 28.12 -28.83 -24.86
N ILE A 521 28.31 -28.60 -23.56
CA ILE A 521 28.62 -27.28 -23.00
C ILE A 521 30.14 -27.02 -23.07
N ASN A 522 30.66 -26.73 -24.26
CA ASN A 522 32.11 -26.63 -24.50
C ASN A 522 32.77 -25.36 -23.90
N ASN A 523 31.98 -24.38 -23.46
CA ASN A 523 32.52 -23.15 -22.89
C ASN A 523 32.73 -23.31 -21.38
N GLY A 524 33.99 -23.34 -20.94
CA GLY A 524 34.35 -23.47 -19.53
C GLY A 524 33.75 -22.43 -18.58
N ILE A 525 33.39 -21.23 -19.08
CA ILE A 525 32.65 -20.22 -18.29
C ILE A 525 31.18 -20.64 -18.12
N LYS A 526 30.55 -21.20 -19.16
CA LYS A 526 29.19 -21.75 -19.07
C LYS A 526 29.15 -22.95 -18.11
N ILE A 527 30.14 -23.84 -18.14
CA ILE A 527 30.28 -24.96 -17.19
C ILE A 527 30.35 -24.44 -15.75
N LYS A 528 31.23 -23.46 -15.46
CA LYS A 528 31.31 -22.85 -14.12
C LYS A 528 30.00 -22.20 -13.67
N ARG A 529 29.30 -21.51 -14.59
CA ARG A 529 28.01 -20.88 -14.30
C ARG A 529 26.93 -21.91 -14.00
N TYR A 530 26.90 -23.00 -14.77
CA TYR A 530 26.04 -24.15 -14.51
C TYR A 530 26.32 -24.73 -13.13
N GLY A 531 27.57 -25.05 -12.80
CA GLY A 531 27.95 -25.58 -11.49
C GLY A 531 27.56 -24.67 -10.32
N THR A 532 27.67 -23.35 -10.50
CA THR A 532 27.21 -22.37 -9.50
C THR A 532 25.69 -22.44 -9.30
N ASN A 533 24.91 -22.55 -10.38
CA ASN A 533 23.45 -22.68 -10.32
C ASN A 533 23.02 -24.02 -9.68
N THR A 534 23.73 -25.11 -9.97
CA THR A 534 23.49 -26.43 -9.34
C THR A 534 23.76 -26.38 -7.84
N LEU A 535 24.84 -25.72 -7.42
CA LEU A 535 25.14 -25.50 -6.00
C LEU A 535 24.09 -24.63 -5.31
N GLU A 536 23.59 -23.58 -5.96
CA GLU A 536 22.47 -22.78 -5.43
C GLU A 536 21.19 -23.59 -5.29
N MET A 537 20.92 -24.51 -6.21
CA MET A 537 19.75 -25.39 -6.16
C MET A 537 19.83 -26.36 -4.97
N ILE A 538 20.99 -26.96 -4.72
CA ILE A 538 21.20 -27.93 -3.62
C ILE A 538 21.13 -27.25 -2.25
N ASN A 539 21.53 -25.98 -2.16
CA ASN A 539 21.56 -25.23 -0.89
C ASN A 539 20.24 -24.53 -0.54
N ARG A 540 19.17 -24.69 -1.33
CA ARG A 540 17.82 -24.18 -1.07
C ARG A 540 16.90 -25.29 -0.60
#